data_AF-W6VUD5-F1
#
_entry.id   AF-W6VUD5-F1
#
_cell.length_a   1.000
_cell.length_b   1.000
_cell.length_c   1.000
_cell.angle_alpha   90.00
_cell.angle_beta   90.00
_cell.angle_gamma   90.00
#
_symmetry.space_group_name_H-M   'P 1'
#
loop_
_entity.id
_entity.type
_entity.pdbx_description
1 polymer ?
#
loop_
_entity_poly.entity_id
_entity_poly.type
_entity_poly.pdbx_seq_one_letter_code
_entity_poly.pdbx_strand_id
1 'polypeptide(L)'
;MNALTQPIIAGQPLAKSQHDLHNARSLLDATLRFVRQQAQATNDPFVISRFGDLHIRIEVAAALLERAEDVLNSVDDDTEISVAIAESHLASADALNAVSNAEFELTGQRTALPGSLDDPLRWKLHLIGNFRLNGIHPPSVRSVV
;
A
#
# COMPACT_ATOMS: atom_id res chain seq x y z
N MET A 1 3.86 26.12 7.58
CA MET A 1 2.99 24.94 7.43
C MET A 1 3.90 23.75 7.22
N ASN A 2 3.98 22.84 8.19
CA ASN A 2 4.92 21.72 8.15
C ASN A 2 4.32 20.60 7.28
N ALA A 3 5.09 20.03 6.35
CA ALA A 3 4.65 18.98 5.42
C ALA A 3 4.20 17.66 6.10
N LEU A 4 4.26 17.62 7.44
CA LEU A 4 3.89 16.51 8.30
C LEU A 4 2.44 16.55 8.79
N THR A 5 1.62 17.50 8.33
CA THR A 5 0.26 17.72 8.89
C THR A 5 -0.84 17.67 7.84
N GLN A 6 -0.66 16.92 6.74
CA GLN A 6 -1.74 16.79 5.77
C GLN A 6 -2.87 15.92 6.36
N PRO A 7 -4.11 16.45 6.43
CA PRO A 7 -5.25 15.68 6.88
C PRO A 7 -5.54 14.56 5.87
N ILE A 8 -6.04 13.42 6.37
CA ILE A 8 -6.61 12.37 5.53
C ILE A 8 -7.79 13.03 4.79
N ILE A 9 -7.74 13.08 3.46
CA ILE A 9 -8.78 13.73 2.64
C ILE A 9 -10.11 13.01 2.89
N ALA A 10 -11.06 13.71 3.51
CA ALA A 10 -12.27 13.16 4.12
C ALA A 10 -13.30 12.55 3.14
N GLY A 11 -13.11 12.66 1.83
CA GLY A 11 -14.08 12.20 0.83
C GLY A 11 -14.07 10.69 0.58
N GLN A 12 -12.89 10.05 0.62
CA GLN A 12 -12.72 8.61 0.39
C GLN A 12 -11.46 8.10 1.10
N PRO A 13 -11.53 7.78 2.40
CA PRO A 13 -10.35 7.48 3.21
C PRO A 13 -9.57 6.23 2.77
N LEU A 14 -10.15 5.36 1.94
CA LEU A 14 -9.53 4.12 1.44
C LEU A 14 -9.25 4.11 -0.07
N ALA A 15 -9.63 5.17 -0.80
CA ALA A 15 -9.48 5.21 -2.26
C ALA A 15 -8.01 5.06 -2.70
N LYS A 16 -7.07 5.59 -1.90
CA LYS A 16 -5.64 5.43 -2.18
C LYS A 16 -5.22 3.97 -2.08
N SER A 17 -5.56 3.29 -0.98
CA SER A 17 -5.26 1.86 -0.80
C SER A 17 -5.85 1.01 -1.92
N GLN A 18 -7.10 1.27 -2.29
CA GLN A 18 -7.78 0.59 -3.38
C GLN A 18 -7.07 0.80 -4.72
N HIS A 19 -6.66 2.04 -5.03
CA HIS A 19 -5.95 2.37 -6.26
C HIS A 19 -4.55 1.72 -6.32
N ASP A 20 -3.77 1.85 -5.23
CA ASP A 20 -2.42 1.29 -5.16
C ASP A 20 -2.46 -0.24 -5.29
N LEU A 21 -3.38 -0.91 -4.61
CA LEU A 21 -3.56 -2.36 -4.69
C LEU A 21 -3.99 -2.81 -6.10
N HIS A 22 -4.91 -2.08 -6.73
CA HIS A 22 -5.32 -2.35 -8.12
C HIS A 22 -4.14 -2.24 -9.09
N ASN A 23 -3.33 -1.19 -8.96
CA ASN A 23 -2.15 -0.99 -9.79
C ASN A 23 -1.10 -2.08 -9.54
N ALA A 24 -0.89 -2.49 -8.29
CA ALA A 24 0.08 -3.53 -7.94
C ALA A 24 -0.29 -4.87 -8.59
N ARG A 25 -1.57 -5.24 -8.53
CA ARG A 25 -2.09 -6.46 -9.19
C ARG A 25 -1.96 -6.38 -10.71
N SER A 26 -2.42 -5.28 -11.31
CA SER A 26 -2.38 -5.10 -12.76
C SER A 26 -0.95 -5.11 -13.31
N LEU A 27 -0.02 -4.47 -12.60
CA LEU A 27 1.39 -4.44 -12.99
C LEU A 27 2.04 -5.81 -12.82
N LEU A 28 1.80 -6.52 -11.70
CA LEU A 28 2.31 -7.86 -11.50
C LEU A 28 1.85 -8.81 -12.61
N ASP A 29 0.58 -8.73 -12.99
CA ASP A 29 0.02 -9.53 -14.09
C ASP A 29 0.69 -9.23 -15.43
N ALA A 30 0.98 -7.95 -15.71
CA ALA A 30 1.71 -7.55 -16.91
C ALA A 30 3.16 -8.07 -16.90
N THR A 31 3.87 -7.92 -15.78
CA THR A 31 5.23 -8.45 -15.59
C THR A 31 5.25 -9.97 -15.72
N LEU A 32 4.28 -10.68 -15.14
CA LEU A 32 4.15 -12.13 -15.23
C LEU A 32 3.99 -12.59 -16.69
N ARG A 33 3.12 -11.91 -17.47
CA ARG A 33 2.95 -12.21 -18.89
C ARG A 33 4.25 -12.02 -19.67
N PHE A 34 4.98 -10.94 -19.41
CA PHE A 34 6.27 -10.67 -20.07
C PHE A 34 7.32 -11.72 -19.72
N VAL A 35 7.51 -12.03 -18.43
CA VAL A 35 8.51 -13.01 -17.97
C VAL A 35 8.21 -14.41 -18.51
N ARG A 36 6.94 -14.81 -18.59
CA ARG A 36 6.54 -16.12 -19.15
C ARG A 36 6.88 -16.30 -20.63
N GLN A 37 7.07 -15.22 -21.38
CA GLN A 37 7.53 -15.28 -22.76
C GLN A 37 9.04 -15.60 -22.87
N GLN A 38 9.78 -15.52 -21.77
CA GLN A 38 11.22 -15.80 -21.72
C GLN A 38 11.48 -17.20 -21.15
N ALA A 39 11.81 -18.15 -22.03
CA ALA A 39 11.93 -19.57 -21.68
C ALA A 39 12.90 -19.88 -20.52
N GLN A 40 13.98 -19.11 -20.36
CA GLN A 40 14.97 -19.34 -19.29
C GLN A 40 14.57 -18.71 -17.95
N ALA A 41 13.82 -17.59 -17.96
CA ALA A 41 13.50 -16.84 -16.75
C ALA A 41 12.53 -17.61 -15.82
N THR A 42 11.66 -18.46 -16.40
CA THR A 42 10.64 -19.19 -15.63
C THR A 42 11.18 -20.32 -14.75
N ASN A 43 12.42 -20.78 -14.99
CA ASN A 43 13.09 -21.79 -14.17
C ASN A 43 14.15 -21.19 -13.23
N ASP A 44 14.36 -19.88 -13.29
CA ASP A 44 15.32 -19.21 -12.43
C ASP A 44 14.79 -19.13 -10.98
N PRO A 45 15.49 -19.69 -9.98
CA PRO A 45 15.07 -19.67 -8.59
C PRO A 45 14.88 -18.26 -8.03
N PHE A 46 15.69 -17.28 -8.47
CA PHE A 46 15.53 -15.89 -8.06
C PHE A 46 14.22 -15.35 -8.59
N VAL A 47 13.93 -15.51 -9.89
CA VAL A 47 12.67 -15.04 -10.49
C VAL A 47 11.46 -15.66 -9.78
N ILE A 48 11.48 -16.98 -9.54
CA ILE A 48 10.42 -17.68 -8.81
C ILE A 48 10.22 -17.09 -7.41
N SER A 49 11.31 -16.90 -6.65
CA SER A 49 11.24 -16.34 -5.30
C SER A 49 10.74 -14.88 -5.30
N ARG A 50 11.09 -14.09 -6.31
CA ARG A 50 10.61 -12.71 -6.46
C ARG A 50 9.09 -12.67 -6.65
N PHE A 51 8.54 -13.50 -7.54
CA PHE A 51 7.07 -13.58 -7.68
C PHE A 51 6.37 -14.03 -6.40
N GLY A 52 6.97 -14.94 -5.62
CA GLY A 52 6.46 -15.33 -4.31
C GLY A 52 6.40 -14.17 -3.30
N ASP A 53 7.48 -13.41 -3.15
CA ASP A 53 7.54 -12.22 -2.27
C ASP A 53 6.50 -11.17 -2.69
N LEU A 54 6.40 -10.86 -3.98
CA LEU A 54 5.43 -9.89 -4.50
C LEU A 54 3.98 -10.30 -4.23
N HIS A 55 3.66 -11.59 -4.41
CA HIS A 55 2.32 -12.09 -4.15
C HIS A 55 1.95 -11.97 -2.67
N ILE A 56 2.86 -12.34 -1.76
CA ILE A 56 2.63 -12.19 -0.32
C ILE A 56 2.42 -10.72 0.07
N ARG A 57 3.18 -9.78 -0.49
CA ARG A 57 2.98 -8.34 -0.23
C ARG A 57 1.61 -7.85 -0.68
N ILE A 58 1.15 -8.28 -1.85
CA ILE A 58 -0.19 -7.94 -2.37
C ILE A 58 -1.27 -8.51 -1.45
N GLU A 59 -1.15 -9.75 -0.99
CA GLU A 59 -2.14 -10.37 -0.11
C GLU A 59 -2.16 -9.72 1.28
N VAL A 60 -1.00 -9.34 1.83
CA VAL A 60 -0.92 -8.54 3.06
C VAL A 60 -1.60 -7.18 2.88
N ALA A 61 -1.35 -6.49 1.77
CA ALA A 61 -2.01 -5.23 1.45
C ALA A 61 -3.52 -5.38 1.32
N ALA A 62 -3.99 -6.45 0.67
CA ALA A 62 -5.42 -6.75 0.53
C ALA A 62 -6.07 -7.02 1.88
N ALA A 63 -5.46 -7.83 2.73
CA ALA A 63 -5.97 -8.14 4.07
C ALA A 63 -6.04 -6.90 4.98
N LEU A 64 -5.05 -6.00 4.89
CA LEU A 64 -5.07 -4.75 5.65
C LEU A 64 -6.11 -3.75 5.13
N LEU A 65 -6.37 -3.73 3.82
CA LEU A 65 -7.47 -2.95 3.25
C LEU A 65 -8.82 -3.49 3.70
N GLU A 66 -9.06 -4.80 3.59
CA GLU A 66 -10.30 -5.45 4.05
C GLU A 66 -10.55 -5.17 5.54
N ARG A 67 -9.51 -5.32 6.38
CA ARG A 67 -9.60 -4.95 7.80
C ARG A 67 -9.94 -3.47 8.00
N ALA A 68 -9.38 -2.56 7.20
CA ALA A 68 -9.68 -1.14 7.31
C ALA A 68 -11.12 -0.82 6.89
N GLU A 69 -11.66 -1.51 5.89
CA GLU A 69 -13.07 -1.43 5.50
C GLU A 69 -13.98 -1.92 6.63
N ASP A 70 -13.67 -3.07 7.24
CA ASP A 70 -14.42 -3.61 8.37
C ASP A 70 -14.42 -2.66 9.57
N VAL A 71 -13.24 -2.17 9.97
CA VAL A 71 -13.10 -1.22 11.10
C VAL A 71 -13.86 0.06 10.83
N LEU A 72 -13.75 0.63 9.62
CA LEU A 72 -14.44 1.87 9.25
C LEU A 72 -15.97 1.73 9.33
N ASN A 73 -16.50 0.54 9.02
CA ASN A 73 -17.94 0.27 8.99
C ASN A 73 -18.52 -0.20 10.33
N SER A 74 -17.71 -0.79 11.22
CA SER A 74 -18.21 -1.50 12.40
C SER A 74 -17.74 -0.92 13.74
N VAL A 75 -16.73 -0.05 13.75
CA VAL A 75 -16.11 0.47 14.96
C VAL A 75 -16.41 1.97 15.13
N ASP A 76 -16.60 2.40 16.37
CA ASP A 76 -16.80 3.81 16.75
C ASP A 76 -15.64 4.34 17.63
N ASP A 77 -14.42 3.94 17.27
CA ASP A 77 -13.18 4.49 17.80
C ASP A 77 -12.38 5.10 16.65
N ASP A 78 -12.35 6.43 16.62
CA ASP A 78 -11.61 7.20 15.62
C ASP A 78 -10.12 6.82 15.57
N THR A 79 -9.56 6.35 16.68
CA THR A 79 -8.17 5.91 16.75
C THR A 79 -7.94 4.64 15.97
N GLU A 80 -8.76 3.62 16.23
CA GLU A 80 -8.69 2.34 15.54
C GLU A 80 -8.91 2.52 14.03
N ILE A 81 -9.89 3.35 13.66
CA ILE A 81 -10.16 3.73 12.26
C ILE A 81 -8.94 4.39 11.62
N SER A 82 -8.38 5.44 12.25
CA SER A 82 -7.20 6.16 11.73
C SER A 82 -6.00 5.23 11.56
N VAL A 83 -5.77 4.32 12.51
CA VAL A 83 -4.67 3.35 12.46
C VAL A 83 -4.87 2.34 11.35
N ALA A 84 -6.07 1.76 11.20
CA ALA A 84 -6.36 0.77 10.16
C ALA A 84 -6.24 1.38 8.75
N ILE A 85 -6.75 2.60 8.55
CA ILE A 85 -6.56 3.34 7.29
C ILE A 85 -5.07 3.54 7.02
N ALA A 86 -4.30 4.00 8.01
CA ALA A 86 -2.87 4.23 7.86
C ALA A 86 -2.07 2.95 7.53
N GLU A 87 -2.40 1.83 8.18
CA GLU A 87 -1.82 0.50 7.93
C GLU A 87 -2.12 0.04 6.49
N SER A 88 -3.36 0.19 6.02
CA SER A 88 -3.75 -0.17 4.65
C SER A 88 -3.00 0.66 3.59
N HIS A 89 -2.90 1.98 3.78
CA HIS A 89 -2.20 2.89 2.86
C HIS A 89 -0.71 2.53 2.74
N LEU A 90 -0.10 2.17 3.86
CA LEU A 90 1.32 1.82 3.88
C LEU A 90 1.57 0.49 3.17
N ALA A 91 0.74 -0.51 3.43
CA ALA A 91 0.89 -1.83 2.85
C ALA A 91 0.62 -1.84 1.34
N SER A 92 -0.43 -1.14 0.88
CA SER A 92 -0.73 -1.01 -0.55
C SER A 92 0.38 -0.28 -1.31
N ALA A 93 0.92 0.79 -0.72
CA ALA A 93 2.02 1.54 -1.32
C ALA A 93 3.33 0.72 -1.33
N ASP A 94 3.63 -0.05 -0.29
CA ASP A 94 4.80 -0.95 -0.27
C ASP A 94 4.68 -2.03 -1.34
N ALA A 95 3.51 -2.67 -1.46
CA ALA A 95 3.24 -3.66 -2.50
C ALA A 95 3.41 -3.07 -3.92
N LEU A 96 2.84 -1.89 -4.18
CA LEU A 96 2.97 -1.23 -5.48
C LEU A 96 4.44 -0.90 -5.82
N ASN A 97 5.18 -0.35 -4.85
CA ASN A 97 6.60 -0.04 -5.04
C ASN A 97 7.44 -1.30 -5.27
N ALA A 98 7.17 -2.38 -4.52
CA ALA A 98 7.86 -3.65 -4.71
C ALA A 98 7.62 -4.22 -6.11
N VAL A 99 6.38 -4.19 -6.60
CA VAL A 99 6.04 -4.66 -7.96
C VAL A 99 6.68 -3.76 -9.03
N SER A 100 6.68 -2.44 -8.86
CA SER A 100 7.32 -1.52 -9.81
C SER A 100 8.84 -1.70 -9.87
N ASN A 101 9.50 -1.97 -8.74
CA ASN A 101 10.92 -2.32 -8.74
C ASN A 101 11.18 -3.65 -9.46
N ALA A 102 10.35 -4.66 -9.19
CA ALA A 102 10.47 -5.96 -9.84
C ALA A 102 10.19 -5.90 -11.35
N GLU A 103 9.27 -5.05 -11.83
CA GLU A 103 9.08 -4.79 -13.25
C GLU A 103 10.41 -4.35 -13.88
N PHE A 104 11.04 -3.31 -13.33
CA PHE A 104 12.31 -2.82 -13.85
C PHE A 104 13.41 -3.88 -13.82
N GLU A 105 13.51 -4.63 -12.72
CA GLU A 105 14.48 -5.72 -12.57
C GLU A 105 14.29 -6.83 -13.61
N LEU A 106 13.05 -7.20 -13.92
CA LEU A 106 12.73 -8.39 -14.74
C LEU A 106 12.44 -8.08 -16.21
N THR A 107 12.10 -6.83 -16.54
CA THR A 107 11.70 -6.41 -17.89
C THR A 107 12.54 -5.27 -18.44
N GLY A 108 13.26 -4.54 -17.59
CA GLY A 108 13.94 -3.29 -17.94
C GLY A 108 12.99 -2.12 -18.19
N GLN A 109 11.67 -2.30 -18.03
CA GLN A 109 10.66 -1.26 -18.24
C GLN A 109 10.30 -0.59 -16.91
N ARG A 110 9.75 0.62 -17.00
CA ARG A 110 9.13 1.30 -15.87
C ARG A 110 7.80 1.86 -16.30
N THR A 111 6.72 1.27 -15.78
CA THR A 111 5.39 1.82 -15.91
C THR A 111 5.29 3.07 -15.05
N ALA A 112 4.98 4.21 -15.67
CA ALA A 112 4.71 5.45 -14.96
C ALA A 112 3.36 5.33 -14.24
N LEU A 113 3.41 4.91 -12.99
CA LEU A 113 2.24 4.84 -12.12
C LEU A 113 2.07 6.16 -11.37
N PRO A 114 0.85 6.68 -11.24
CA PRO A 114 0.60 7.83 -10.38
C PRO A 114 0.83 7.42 -8.93
N GLY A 115 2.06 7.61 -8.45
CA GLY A 115 2.35 7.59 -7.02
C GLY A 115 1.83 8.88 -6.41
N SER A 116 1.06 8.79 -5.33
CA SER A 116 0.63 9.99 -4.62
C SER A 116 1.84 10.62 -3.93
N LEU A 117 2.46 11.57 -4.63
CA LEU A 117 3.48 12.51 -4.14
C LEU A 117 2.98 13.29 -2.92
N ASP A 118 1.65 13.38 -2.77
CA ASP A 118 0.99 14.26 -1.82
C ASP A 118 0.76 13.65 -0.42
N ASP A 119 0.82 12.31 -0.26
CA ASP A 119 0.56 11.67 1.04
C ASP A 119 1.84 11.03 1.61
N PRO A 120 2.54 11.73 2.54
CA PRO A 120 3.81 11.28 3.05
C PRO A 120 3.66 10.03 3.92
N LEU A 121 4.00 8.85 3.36
CA LEU A 121 3.98 7.56 4.07
C LEU A 121 4.75 7.59 5.40
N ARG A 122 5.81 8.40 5.48
CA ARG A 122 6.60 8.62 6.71
C ARG A 122 5.76 9.15 7.87
N TRP A 123 4.80 10.02 7.59
CA TRP A 123 3.90 10.54 8.62
C TRP A 123 2.99 9.43 9.17
N LYS A 124 2.47 8.55 8.31
CA LYS A 124 1.63 7.42 8.75
C LYS A 124 2.40 6.43 9.62
N LEU A 125 3.65 6.14 9.27
CA LEU A 125 4.55 5.36 10.13
C LEU A 125 4.73 6.00 11.51
N HIS A 126 4.91 7.32 11.56
CA HIS A 126 4.99 8.05 12.82
C HIS A 126 3.67 7.97 13.61
N LEU A 127 2.51 8.13 12.98
CA LEU A 127 1.20 8.02 13.65
C LEU A 127 1.02 6.64 14.29
N ILE A 128 1.23 5.57 13.51
CA ILE A 128 1.11 4.20 14.00
C ILE A 128 2.11 3.96 15.14
N GLY A 129 3.38 4.34 14.94
CA GLY A 129 4.42 4.16 15.95
C GLY A 129 4.14 4.93 17.24
N ASN A 130 3.71 6.18 17.15
CA ASN A 130 3.43 7.03 18.31
C ASN A 130 2.23 6.51 19.11
N PHE A 131 1.20 6.00 18.43
CA PHE A 131 0.09 5.33 19.09
C PHE A 131 0.53 4.02 19.76
N ARG A 132 1.22 3.13 19.04
CA ARG A 132 1.62 1.81 19.56
C ARG A 132 2.68 1.88 20.68
N LEU A 133 3.60 2.84 20.60
CA LEU A 133 4.69 3.00 21.57
C LEU A 133 4.31 3.89 22.76
N ASN A 134 3.66 5.02 22.50
CA ASN A 134 3.44 6.07 23.50
C ASN A 134 1.96 6.23 23.90
N GLY A 135 1.03 5.51 23.26
CA GLY A 135 -0.41 5.65 23.51
C GLY A 135 -0.99 6.99 23.03
N ILE A 136 -0.27 7.74 22.19
CA ILE A 136 -0.74 9.03 21.67
C ILE A 136 -1.66 8.80 20.48
N HIS A 137 -2.92 9.18 20.63
CA HIS A 137 -3.96 8.99 19.63
C HIS A 137 -3.69 9.85 18.36
N PRO A 138 -3.87 9.29 17.15
CA PRO A 138 -3.77 10.03 15.90
C PRO A 138 -4.93 11.04 15.78
N PRO A 139 -4.78 12.09 14.95
CA PRO A 139 -5.90 12.97 14.63
C PRO A 139 -7.07 12.17 14.04
N SER A 140 -8.30 12.51 14.45
CA SER A 140 -9.52 11.85 13.96
C SER A 140 -9.73 12.12 12.48
N VAL A 141 -10.02 11.06 11.71
CA VAL A 141 -10.39 11.16 10.28
C VAL A 141 -11.72 11.88 10.09
N ARG A 142 -12.63 11.77 11.06
CA ARG A 142 -14.00 12.34 11.01
C ARG A 142 -14.03 13.82 11.42
N SER A 143 -13.01 14.31 12.12
CA SER A 143 -12.93 15.69 12.62
C SER A 143 -12.54 16.74 11.57
N VAL A 144 -12.27 16.36 10.32
CA VAL A 144 -11.80 17.28 9.26
C VAL A 144 -12.95 17.73 8.33
N VAL A 145 -14.18 17.76 8.84
CA VAL A 145 -15.36 18.29 8.12
C VAL A 145 -15.69 19.70 8.60
#